data_AF-A0A3C0R1J9-F1
#
_entry.id   AF-A0A3C0R1J9-F1
#
_cell.length_a   1.000
_cell.length_b   1.000
_cell.length_c   1.000
_cell.angle_alpha   90.00
_cell.angle_beta   90.00
_cell.angle_gamma   90.00
#
_symmetry.space_group_name_H-M   'P 1'
#
loop_
_entity.id
_entity.type
_entity.pdbx_description
1 polymer ?
#
loop_
_entity_poly.entity_id
_entity_poly.type
_entity_poly.pdbx_seq_one_letter_code
_entity_poly.pdbx_strand_id
1 'polypeptide(L)' 'MFWPIVACVLLPWLLVYLGLHVVTRGIIFIDIAMAQMASLGICVAVLLHLNLESSATFAIALGFTLVGGAVFSVTGKR' A
#
# COMPACT_ATOMS: atom_id res chain seq x y z
N MET A 1 25.73 16.32 0.87
CA MET A 1 26.21 15.29 -0.08
C MET A 1 26.44 13.92 0.57
N PHE A 2 26.74 13.83 1.87
CA PHE A 2 26.88 12.54 2.56
C PHE A 2 25.58 11.71 2.60
N TRP A 3 24.46 12.34 2.97
CA TRP A 3 23.14 11.72 3.04
C TRP A 3 22.67 10.99 1.76
N PRO A 4 22.75 11.57 0.55
CA PRO A 4 22.36 10.86 -0.66
C PRO A 4 23.26 9.66 -0.98
N ILE A 5 24.56 9.71 -0.64
CA ILE A 5 25.47 8.56 -0.84
C ILE A 5 25.08 7.41 0.09
N VAL A 6 24.80 7.71 1.36
CA VAL A 6 24.32 6.72 2.34
C VAL A 6 23.00 6.11 1.89
N ALA A 7 22.06 6.91 1.38
CA ALA A 7 20.80 6.44 0.82
C ALA A 7 21.03 5.51 -0.39
N CYS A 8 21.91 5.87 -1.33
CA CYS A 8 22.22 5.05 -2.51
C CYS A 8 22.86 3.69 -2.18
N VAL A 9 23.53 3.55 -1.04
CA VAL A 9 24.09 2.26 -0.61
C VAL A 9 23.07 1.44 0.19
N LEU A 10 22.36 2.09 1.11
CA LEU A 10 21.43 1.39 2.01
C LEU A 10 20.13 0.98 1.33
N LEU A 11 19.54 1.84 0.49
CA LEU A 11 18.24 1.55 -0.13
C LEU A 11 18.30 0.32 -1.03
N PRO A 12 19.22 0.18 -2.00
CA PRO A 12 19.24 -1.00 -2.86
C PRO A 12 19.40 -2.30 -2.08
N TRP A 13 20.24 -2.30 -1.04
CA TRP A 13 20.40 -3.46 -0.18
C TRP A 13 19.09 -3.85 0.53
N LEU A 14 18.42 -2.85 1.13
CA LEU A 14 17.14 -3.06 1.82
C LEU A 14 16.04 -3.51 0.85
N LEU A 15 15.89 -2.83 -0.29
CA LEU A 15 14.85 -3.11 -1.28
C LEU A 15 15.02 -4.49 -1.92
N VAL A 16 16.25 -4.91 -2.22
CA VAL A 16 16.52 -6.24 -2.79
C VAL A 16 16.23 -7.33 -1.77
N TYR A 17 16.69 -7.18 -0.52
CA TYR A 17 16.41 -8.16 0.54
C TYR A 17 14.91 -8.31 0.80
N LEU A 18 14.20 -7.19 0.97
CA LEU A 18 12.76 -7.20 1.24
C LEU A 18 11.97 -7.68 0.02
N GLY A 19 12.37 -7.27 -1.18
CA GLY A 19 11.78 -7.71 -2.44
C GLY A 19 11.88 -9.22 -2.64
N LEU A 20 13.06 -9.82 -2.40
CA LEU A 20 13.23 -11.28 -2.43
C LEU A 20 12.29 -11.96 -1.43
N HIS A 21 12.17 -11.43 -0.21
CA HIS A 21 11.28 -12.01 0.79
C HIS A 21 9.80 -11.97 0.36
N VAL A 22 9.33 -10.87 -0.24
CA VAL A 22 7.96 -10.76 -0.78
C VAL A 22 7.73 -11.73 -1.94
N VAL A 23 8.71 -11.89 -2.84
CA VAL A 23 8.64 -12.83 -3.97
C VAL A 23 8.62 -14.28 -3.49
N THR A 24 9.50 -14.66 -2.56
CA THR A 24 9.55 -16.03 -2.00
C THR A 24 8.26 -16.39 -1.27
N ARG A 25 7.58 -15.41 -0.66
CA ARG A 25 6.30 -15.63 0.04
C ARG A 25 5.09 -15.56 -0.88
N GLY A 26 5.25 -15.16 -2.15
CA GLY A 26 4.15 -15.01 -3.10
C GLY A 26 3.18 -13.86 -2.78
N ILE A 27 3.57 -12.91 -1.92
CA ILE A 27 2.67 -11.86 -1.38
C ILE A 27 2.59 -10.63 -2.32
N ILE A 28 3.33 -10.61 -3.43
CA ILE A 28 3.42 -9.48 -4.38
C ILE A 28 2.03 -8.96 -4.79
N PHE A 29 1.12 -9.89 -5.12
CA PHE A 29 -0.23 -9.54 -5.60
C PHE A 29 -1.10 -8.90 -4.52
N ILE A 30 -0.91 -9.29 -3.26
CA ILE A 30 -1.66 -8.70 -2.15
C ILE A 30 -1.27 -7.24 -1.96
N ASP A 31 0.01 -6.91 -2.13
CA ASP A 31 0.51 -5.55 -1.97
C ASP A 31 -0.05 -4.64 -3.09
N ILE A 32 0.03 -5.10 -4.34
CA ILE A 32 -0.55 -4.40 -5.49
C ILE A 32 -2.08 -4.25 -5.34
N ALA A 33 -2.78 -5.30 -4.90
CA ALA A 33 -4.22 -5.24 -4.68
C ALA A 33 -4.59 -4.28 -3.55
N MET A 34 -3.80 -4.21 -2.47
CA MET A 34 -4.02 -3.27 -1.36
C MET A 34 -3.84 -1.82 -1.79
N ALA A 35 -2.85 -1.52 -2.63
CA ALA A 35 -2.70 -0.20 -3.24
C ALA A 35 -3.94 0.16 -4.10
N GLN A 36 -4.51 -0.80 -4.82
CA GLN A 36 -5.73 -0.59 -5.61
C GLN A 36 -6.96 -0.34 -4.71
N MET A 37 -7.08 -1.04 -3.58
CA MET A 37 -8.16 -0.78 -2.61
C MET A 37 -8.09 0.65 -2.04
N ALA A 38 -6.88 1.18 -1.79
CA ALA A 38 -6.72 2.58 -1.39
C ALA A 38 -7.19 3.54 -2.50
N SER A 39 -6.80 3.27 -3.76
CA SER A 39 -7.21 4.09 -4.91
C SER A 39 -8.73 4.10 -5.11
N LEU A 40 -9.39 2.96 -4.91
CA LEU A 40 -10.85 2.86 -4.95
C LEU A 40 -11.50 3.71 -3.85
N GLY A 41 -10.96 3.70 -2.62
CA GLY A 41 -11.44 4.56 -1.54
C GLY A 41 -11.28 6.06 -1.86
N ILE A 42 -10.18 6.44 -2.51
CA ILE A 42 -10.00 7.82 -3.02
C ILE A 42 -11.06 8.14 -4.09
N CYS A 43 -11.32 7.24 -5.04
CA CYS A 43 -12.36 7.43 -6.05
C CYS A 43 -13.75 7.61 -5.41
N VAL A 44 -14.08 6.84 -4.37
CA VAL A 44 -15.32 7.00 -3.60
C VAL A 44 -15.37 8.37 -2.92
N ALA A 45 -14.29 8.83 -2.29
CA ALA A 45 -14.23 10.15 -1.69
C ALA A 45 -14.42 11.28 -2.74
N VAL A 46 -13.84 11.12 -3.93
CA VAL A 46 -14.02 12.05 -5.06
C VAL A 46 -15.47 12.08 -5.54
N LEU A 47 -16.13 10.91 -5.65
CA LEU A 47 -17.56 10.84 -6.01
C LEU A 47 -18.46 11.53 -4.96
N LEU A 48 -18.07 11.48 -3.69
CA LEU A 48 -18.72 12.20 -2.60
C LEU A 48 -18.39 13.70 -2.56
N HIS A 49 -17.69 14.23 -3.58
CA HIS A 49 -17.28 15.63 -3.70
C HIS A 49 -16.41 16.10 -2.52
N LEU A 50 -15.63 15.20 -1.91
CA LEU A 50 -14.68 15.54 -0.86
C LEU A 50 -13.37 16.05 -1.46
N ASN A 51 -12.75 17.02 -0.79
CA ASN A 51 -11.42 17.51 -1.17
C ASN A 51 -10.37 16.40 -1.01
N LEU A 52 -9.47 16.25 -1.99
CA LEU A 52 -8.43 15.20 -1.97
C LEU A 52 -7.50 15.34 -0.76
N GLU A 53 -7.17 16.59 -0.39
CA GLU A 53 -6.28 16.93 0.73
C GLU A 53 -7.00 16.91 2.09
N SER A 54 -8.28 16.53 2.13
CA SER A 54 -9.05 16.48 3.37
C SER A 54 -8.73 15.23 4.17
N SER A 55 -8.70 15.37 5.50
CA SER A 55 -8.61 14.23 6.43
C SER A 55 -9.74 13.22 6.22
N ALA A 56 -10.89 13.65 5.69
CA ALA A 56 -12.00 12.75 5.36
C ALA A 56 -11.65 11.79 4.21
N THR A 57 -10.99 12.28 3.15
CA THR A 57 -10.55 11.46 2.01
C THR A 57 -9.50 10.45 2.44
N PHE A 58 -8.57 10.85 3.31
CA PHE A 58 -7.61 9.95 3.93
C PHE A 58 -8.31 8.85 4.75
N ALA A 59 -9.27 9.21 5.60
CA ALA A 59 -10.01 8.26 6.43
C ALA A 59 -10.80 7.23 5.59
N ILE A 60 -11.41 7.68 4.49
CA ILE A 60 -12.14 6.79 3.55
C ILE A 60 -11.17 5.87 2.82
N ALA A 61 -10.06 6.40 2.28
CA ALA A 61 -9.05 5.61 1.61
C ALA A 61 -8.45 4.53 2.53
N LEU A 62 -8.14 4.91 3.77
CA LEU A 62 -7.65 4.02 4.82
C LEU A 62 -8.69 2.97 5.20
N GLY A 63 -9.95 3.37 5.37
CA GLY A 63 -11.07 2.45 5.64
C GLY A 63 -11.21 1.39 4.55
N PHE A 64 -11.17 1.80 3.28
CA PHE A 64 -11.21 0.86 2.14
C PHE A 64 -10.01 -0.07 2.10
N THR A 65 -8.80 0.41 2.41
CA THR A 65 -7.61 -0.45 2.49
C THR A 65 -7.72 -1.46 3.62
N LEU A 66 -8.16 -1.05 4.82
CA LEU A 66 -8.33 -1.95 5.95
C LEU A 66 -9.39 -3.02 5.68
N VAL A 67 -10.51 -2.64 5.06
CA VAL A 67 -11.55 -3.59 4.64
C VAL A 67 -11.01 -4.57 3.61
N GLY A 68 -10.28 -4.09 2.59
CA GLY A 68 -9.62 -4.96 1.61
C GLY A 68 -8.66 -5.95 2.27
N GLY A 69 -7.84 -5.47 3.22
CA GLY A 69 -6.90 -6.30 3.97
C GLY A 69 -7.61 -7.33 4.85
N ALA A 70 -8.72 -6.97 5.49
CA ALA A 70 -9.53 -7.89 6.27
C ALA A 70 -10.13 -8.99 5.38
N VAL A 71 -10.67 -8.64 4.21
CA VAL A 71 -11.20 -9.60 3.24
C VAL A 71 -10.11 -10.56 2.76
N PHE A 72 -8.92 -10.06 2.42
CA PHE A 72 -7.78 -10.90 2.04
C PHE A 72 -7.30 -11.79 3.19
N SER A 73 -7.29 -11.29 4.43
CA SER A 73 -6.88 -12.08 5.61
C SER A 73 -7.84 -13.23 5.91
N VAL A 74 -9.14 -13.06 5.67
CA VAL A 74 -10.14 -14.11 5.90
C VAL A 74 -10.15 -15.11 4.73
N THR A 75 -9.97 -14.62 3.50
CA THR A 75 -10.05 -15.45 2.28
C THR A 75 -8.75 -16.22 2.00
N GLY A 76 -7.59 -15.66 2.38
CA GLY A 76 -6.27 -16.26 2.17
C GLY A 76 -5.93 -17.47 3.05
N LYS A 77 -6.91 -18.03 3.77
CA LYS A 77 -6.75 -19.23 4.60
C LYS A 77 -6.82 -20.56 3.83
N ARG A 78 -6.61 -20.56 2.50
CA ARG A 78 -6.63 -21.78 1.68
C ARG A 78 -5.35 -21.95 0.88
#